data_AF-A0A1M5M9T2-F1
#
_entry.id   AF-A0A1M5M9T2-F1
#
_cell.length_a   1.000
_cell.length_b   1.000
_cell.length_c   1.000
_cell.angle_alpha   90.00
_cell.angle_beta   90.00
_cell.angle_gamma   90.00
#
_symmetry.space_group_name_H-M   'P 1'
#
loop_
_entity.id
_entity.type
_entity.pdbx_description
1 polymer ?
#
loop_
_entity_poly.entity_id
_entity_poly.type
_entity_poly.pdbx_seq_one_letter_code
_entity_poly.pdbx_strand_id
1 'polypeptide(L)'
;MKDKYSSAERISRLFSDQSIDRIPFMPGLSMFSGIFSKLKPQEFFLDEKKMYESQKLTNQLFSSDSEPSFDLPGWMGMDLGVSVSLS
;
A
#
# COMPACT_ATOMS: atom_id res chain seq x y z
N MET A 1 12.43 12.12 -16.95
CA MET A 1 13.49 12.58 -16.02
C MET A 1 13.74 11.46 -15.03
N LYS A 2 14.99 11.19 -14.65
CA LYS A 2 15.30 10.15 -13.67
C LYS A 2 15.10 10.74 -12.27
N ASP A 3 14.38 10.03 -11.41
CA ASP A 3 14.18 10.45 -10.01
C ASP A 3 15.53 10.60 -9.32
N LYS A 4 15.68 11.69 -8.55
CA LYS A 4 16.91 12.03 -7.82
C LYS A 4 16.94 11.37 -6.43
N TYR A 5 15.75 11.16 -5.84
CA TYR A 5 15.58 10.55 -4.53
C TYR A 5 14.76 9.26 -4.63
N SER A 6 15.03 8.31 -3.75
CA SER A 6 14.11 7.20 -3.48
C SER A 6 12.81 7.71 -2.81
N SER A 7 11.75 6.90 -2.82
CA SER A 7 10.49 7.24 -2.13
C SER A 7 10.72 7.55 -0.64
N ALA A 8 11.48 6.71 0.05
CA ALA A 8 11.82 6.88 1.47
C ALA A 8 12.58 8.19 1.73
N GLU A 9 13.59 8.51 0.92
CA GLU A 9 14.33 9.76 1.03
C GLU A 9 13.43 10.98 0.76
N ARG A 10 12.59 10.91 -0.28
CA ARG A 10 11.68 12.01 -0.64
C ARG A 10 10.69 12.30 0.49
N ILE A 11 10.10 11.26 1.07
CA ILE A 11 9.19 11.36 2.22
C ILE A 11 9.92 11.98 3.43
N SER A 12 11.09 11.46 3.78
CA SER A 12 11.89 11.97 4.90
C SER A 12 12.22 13.46 4.74
N ARG A 13 12.59 13.88 3.53
CA ARG A 13 12.91 15.27 3.19
C ARG A 13 11.69 16.18 3.22
N LEU A 14 10.54 15.70 2.73
CA LEU A 14 9.26 16.40 2.85
C LEU A 14 8.92 16.69 4.31
N PHE A 15 9.05 15.71 5.21
CA PHE A 15 8.76 15.89 6.64
C PHE A 15 9.82 16.69 7.41
N SER A 16 10.95 16.99 6.79
CA SER A 16 12.05 17.76 7.39
C SER A 16 12.19 19.16 6.77
N ASP A 17 11.18 19.64 6.04
CA ASP A 17 11.20 20.92 5.29
C ASP A 17 12.41 21.07 4.36
N GLN A 18 12.90 19.95 3.81
CA GLN A 18 13.97 19.95 2.82
C GLN A 18 13.39 19.93 1.39
N SER A 19 14.18 20.43 0.43
CA SER A 19 13.80 20.38 -0.98
C SER A 19 13.58 18.96 -1.48
N ILE A 20 12.58 18.75 -2.33
CA ILE A 20 12.28 17.45 -2.97
C ILE A 20 12.36 17.60 -4.49
N ASP A 21 12.57 16.48 -5.20
CA ASP A 21 12.67 16.44 -6.66
C ASP A 21 11.31 16.41 -7.38
N ARG A 22 10.28 15.91 -6.69
CA ARG A 22 8.86 15.96 -7.09
C ARG A 22 7.96 15.80 -5.87
N ILE A 23 6.68 16.09 -6.04
CA ILE A 23 5.64 15.80 -5.03
C ILE A 23 5.48 14.27 -4.92
N PRO A 24 5.46 13.67 -3.71
CA PRO A 24 5.17 12.25 -3.53
C PRO A 24 3.78 11.88 -4.02
N PHE A 25 3.65 10.72 -4.65
CA PHE A 25 2.40 10.20 -5.17
C PHE A 25 2.00 8.95 -4.40
N MET A 26 0.93 9.03 -3.59
CA MET A 26 0.49 7.94 -2.72
C MET A 26 -1.02 7.65 -2.87
N PRO A 27 -1.46 7.11 -4.02
CA PRO A 27 -2.87 6.97 -4.34
C PRO A 27 -3.49 5.69 -3.77
N GLY A 28 -3.47 5.46 -2.45
CA GLY A 28 -4.21 4.39 -1.75
C GLY A 28 -4.51 3.11 -2.56
N LEU A 29 -3.47 2.42 -3.08
CA LEU A 29 -3.63 1.38 -4.12
C LEU A 29 -4.02 0.00 -3.60
N SER A 30 -4.19 -0.17 -2.29
CA SER A 30 -4.36 -1.48 -1.64
C SER A 30 -5.50 -2.31 -2.24
N MET A 31 -6.75 -1.80 -2.24
CA MET A 31 -7.88 -2.54 -2.82
C MET A 31 -7.76 -2.74 -4.33
N PHE A 32 -7.18 -1.76 -5.02
CA PHE A 32 -6.95 -1.85 -6.46
C PHE A 32 -5.94 -2.95 -6.78
N SER A 33 -4.91 -3.16 -5.95
CA SER A 33 -3.89 -4.18 -6.20
C SER A 33 -4.46 -5.59 -6.15
N GLY A 34 -5.42 -5.86 -5.24
CA GLY A 34 -6.12 -7.15 -5.19
C GLY A 34 -6.89 -7.44 -6.48
N ILE A 35 -7.62 -6.45 -7.00
CA ILE A 35 -8.34 -6.54 -8.28
C ILE A 35 -7.35 -6.72 -9.44
N PHE A 36 -6.30 -5.90 -9.48
CA PHE A 36 -5.27 -5.93 -10.52
C PHE A 36 -4.57 -7.29 -10.60
N SER A 37 -4.28 -7.90 -9.44
CA SER A 37 -3.68 -9.23 -9.34
C SER A 37 -4.69 -10.38 -9.45
N LYS A 38 -5.97 -10.10 -9.73
CA LYS A 38 -7.06 -11.09 -9.86
C LYS A 38 -7.19 -12.01 -8.63
N LEU A 39 -6.89 -11.47 -7.45
CA LEU A 39 -7.02 -12.21 -6.19
C LEU A 39 -8.46 -12.22 -5.73
N LYS A 40 -8.93 -13.34 -5.19
CA LYS A 40 -10.19 -13.36 -4.43
C LYS A 40 -10.00 -12.57 -3.13
N PRO A 41 -11.07 -12.00 -2.53
CA PRO A 41 -10.98 -11.29 -1.26
C PRO A 41 -10.27 -12.10 -0.16
N GLN A 42 -10.59 -13.39 -0.04
CA GLN A 42 -9.94 -14.28 0.93
C GLN A 42 -8.44 -14.43 0.69
N GLU A 43 -8.01 -14.50 -0.57
CA GLU A 43 -6.57 -14.56 -0.91
C GLU A 43 -5.88 -13.22 -0.68
N PHE A 44 -6.58 -12.11 -0.89
CA PHE A 44 -6.02 -10.79 -0.68
C PHE A 44 -5.93 -10.41 0.79
N PHE A 45 -6.90 -10.81 1.63
CA PHE A 45 -6.92 -10.43 3.04
C PHE A 45 -6.29 -11.46 3.98
N LEU A 46 -6.27 -12.75 3.62
CA LEU A 46 -5.82 -13.82 4.54
C LEU A 46 -4.47 -14.44 4.14
N ASP A 47 -3.94 -14.13 2.96
CA ASP A 47 -2.60 -14.53 2.53
C ASP A 47 -1.71 -13.29 2.46
N GLU A 48 -0.99 -13.04 3.56
CA GLU A 48 -0.08 -11.90 3.71
C GLU A 48 0.92 -11.78 2.57
N LYS A 49 1.42 -12.92 2.07
CA LYS A 49 2.40 -12.94 0.98
C LYS A 49 1.77 -12.49 -0.33
N LYS A 50 0.61 -13.03 -0.70
CA LYS A 50 -0.10 -12.61 -1.92
C LYS A 50 -0.48 -11.13 -1.89
N MET A 51 -0.97 -10.68 -0.74
CA MET A 51 -1.32 -9.29 -0.48
C MET A 51 -0.12 -8.36 -0.67
N TYR A 52 1.00 -8.64 0.01
CA TYR A 52 2.22 -7.85 -0.07
C TYR A 52 2.76 -7.77 -1.50
N GLU A 53 2.89 -8.91 -2.19
CA GLU A 53 3.40 -8.96 -3.55
C GLU A 53 2.49 -8.22 -4.55
N SER A 54 1.15 -8.32 -4.38
CA SER A 54 0.21 -7.58 -5.24
C SER A 54 0.39 -6.06 -5.11
N GLN A 55 0.51 -5.56 -3.88
CA GLN A 55 0.68 -4.14 -3.59
C GLN A 55 2.04 -3.64 -4.07
N LYS A 56 3.10 -4.41 -3.83
CA LYS A 56 4.45 -4.09 -4.30
C LYS A 56 4.50 -3.95 -5.83
N LEU A 57 3.93 -4.91 -6.56
CA LEU A 57 3.86 -4.87 -8.02
C LEU A 57 3.07 -3.64 -8.50
N THR A 58 1.95 -3.35 -7.85
CA THR A 58 1.10 -2.21 -8.20
C THR A 58 1.82 -0.90 -7.94
N ASN A 59 2.49 -0.74 -6.80
CA ASN A 59 3.28 0.46 -6.50
C ASN A 59 4.40 0.68 -7.52
N GLN A 60 5.07 -0.39 -7.95
CA GLN A 60 6.08 -0.31 -9.01
C GLN A 60 5.48 0.12 -10.35
N LEU A 61 4.34 -0.44 -10.74
CA LEU A 61 3.68 -0.13 -12.00
C LEU A 61 3.25 1.34 -12.10
N PHE A 62 2.72 1.89 -11.01
CA PHE A 62 2.21 3.27 -10.95
C PHE A 62 3.26 4.29 -10.49
N SER A 63 4.51 3.86 -10.26
CA SER A 63 5.58 4.71 -9.69
C SER A 63 5.12 5.42 -8.40
N SER A 64 4.38 4.69 -7.57
CA SER A 64 3.85 5.15 -6.29
C SER A 64 4.98 5.24 -5.25
N ASP A 65 4.94 6.29 -4.43
CA ASP A 65 5.80 6.44 -3.24
C ASP A 65 5.25 5.68 -2.01
N SER A 66 4.14 4.94 -2.17
CA SER A 66 3.54 4.15 -1.11
C SER A 66 4.29 2.84 -0.88
N GLU A 67 4.23 2.34 0.36
CA GLU A 67 4.64 0.98 0.71
C GLU A 67 3.42 0.05 0.77
N PRO A 68 3.59 -1.27 0.57
CA PRO A 68 2.56 -2.24 0.87
C PRO A 68 2.09 -2.11 2.33
N SER A 69 0.78 -2.19 2.53
CA SER A 69 0.13 -2.05 3.84
C SER A 69 -0.83 -3.20 4.06
N PHE A 70 -0.84 -3.77 5.26
CA PHE A 70 -1.81 -4.81 5.61
C PHE A 70 -3.03 -4.19 6.28
N ASP A 71 -4.00 -3.78 5.46
CA ASP A 71 -5.32 -3.42 5.94
C ASP A 71 -6.17 -4.69 6.01
N LEU A 72 -6.18 -5.34 7.18
CA LEU A 72 -7.24 -6.31 7.48
C LEU A 72 -8.55 -5.53 7.64
N PRO A 73 -9.55 -5.70 6.77
CA PRO A 73 -10.87 -5.12 6.96
C PRO A 73 -11.46 -5.75 8.21
N GLY A 74 -11.30 -5.07 9.34
CA GLY A 74 -11.71 -5.58 10.64
C GLY A 74 -10.65 -5.57 11.72
N TRP A 75 -9.39 -5.19 11.52
CA TRP A 75 -8.44 -5.19 12.64
C TRP A 75 -8.83 -4.22 13.77
N MET A 76 -9.29 -3.01 13.42
CA MET A 76 -9.93 -2.10 14.40
C MET A 76 -11.19 -2.70 15.03
N GLY A 77 -11.92 -3.55 14.31
CA GLY A 77 -13.07 -4.27 14.84
C GLY A 77 -12.65 -5.36 15.82
N MET A 78 -11.63 -6.16 15.48
CA MET A 78 -11.10 -7.24 16.30
C MET A 78 -10.42 -6.72 17.57
N ASP A 79 -9.74 -5.58 17.50
CA ASP A 79 -9.18 -4.89 18.68
C ASP A 79 -10.28 -4.46 19.68
N LEU A 80 -11.52 -4.29 19.20
CA LEU A 80 -12.70 -3.97 20.02
C LEU A 80 -13.64 -5.17 20.23
N GLY A 81 -13.22 -6.39 19.88
CA GLY A 81 -14.01 -7.61 20.07
C GLY A 81 -15.14 -7.83 19.05
N VAL A 82 -15.14 -7.12 17.93
CA VAL A 82 -16.11 -7.25 16.84
C VAL A 82 -15.66 -8.33 15.86
N SER A 83 -16.57 -9.24 15.48
CA SER A 83 -16.33 -10.22 14.43
C SER A 83 -16.67 -9.65 13.05
N VAL A 84 -15.80 -9.87 12.07
CA VAL A 84 -16.05 -9.55 10.66
C VAL A 84 -16.20 -10.86 9.89
N SER A 85 -17.27 -10.97 9.10
CA SER A 85 -17.50 -12.10 8.20
C SER A 85 -17.15 -11.70 6.77
N LEU A 86 -16.25 -12.46 6.15
CA LEU A 86 -15.93 -12.38 4.73
C LEU A 86 -16.73 -13.49 4.02
N SER A 87 -18.06 -13.35 3.97
CA SER A 87 -18.97 -14.25 3.25
C SER A 87 -19.00 -13.96 1.75
#